data_AF-A0A4V5UT64-F1
#
_entry.id   AF-A0A4V5UT64-F1
#
_cell.length_a   1.000
_cell.length_b   1.000
_cell.length_c   1.000
_cell.angle_alpha   90.00
_cell.angle_beta   90.00
_cell.angle_gamma   90.00
#
_symmetry.space_group_name_H-M   'P 1'
#
loop_
_entity.id
_entity.type
_entity.pdbx_description
1 polymer ?
#
loop_
_entity_poly.entity_id
_entity_poly.type
_entity_poly.pdbx_seq_one_letter_code
_entity_poly.pdbx_strand_id
1 'polypeptide(L)'
;MKGNRQRIQPKNIFQAVIDSPLSDQEKEVLTFLYQPIVGANAFSLYWLLLSETTDSEENGSLFHADLISLLDLSCQQLEEACYKLEGIGLLETYKKTDRELGDCYLYYLKAPETAA
;
A
#
# COMPACT_ATOMS: atom_id res chain seq x y z
N MET A 1 -16.02 14.32 -5.60
CA MET A 1 -15.52 14.94 -4.34
C MET A 1 -14.00 15.00 -4.45
N LYS A 2 -13.40 16.19 -4.45
CA LYS A 2 -11.95 16.36 -4.65
C LYS A 2 -11.22 15.80 -3.42
N GLY A 3 -10.47 14.71 -3.63
CA GLY A 3 -9.79 13.96 -2.58
C GLY A 3 -8.86 14.82 -1.75
N ASN A 4 -8.99 14.71 -0.44
CA ASN A 4 -8.07 15.30 0.52
C ASN A 4 -6.71 14.61 0.32
N ARG A 5 -5.72 15.32 -0.24
CA ARG A 5 -4.38 14.74 -0.48
C ARG A 5 -3.79 14.27 0.84
N GLN A 6 -3.50 12.98 0.97
CA GLN A 6 -2.83 12.46 2.14
C GLN A 6 -1.36 12.87 2.08
N ARG A 7 -0.93 13.77 2.95
CA ARG A 7 0.47 14.19 3.03
C ARG A 7 1.23 13.23 3.94
N ILE A 8 1.94 12.29 3.34
CA ILE A 8 2.75 11.28 4.03
C ILE A 8 4.04 11.92 4.53
N GLN A 9 4.44 11.58 5.76
CA GLN A 9 5.73 11.93 6.33
C GLN A 9 6.43 10.66 6.82
N PRO A 10 7.78 10.60 6.81
CA PRO A 10 8.52 9.39 7.20
C PRO A 10 8.19 8.88 8.61
N LYS A 11 7.89 9.79 9.55
CA LYS A 11 7.51 9.46 10.93
C LYS A 11 6.08 8.93 11.09
N ASN A 12 5.25 9.01 10.04
CA ASN A 12 3.89 8.50 10.14
C ASN A 12 3.92 6.98 10.20
N ILE A 13 3.06 6.44 11.03
CA ILE A 13 2.93 5.00 11.22
C ILE A 13 1.91 4.46 10.21
N PHE A 14 2.12 3.24 9.74
CA PHE A 14 1.14 2.49 8.97
C PHE A 14 0.97 1.05 9.46
N GLN A 15 -0.16 0.47 9.09
CA GLN A 15 -0.41 -0.97 9.12
C GLN A 15 -0.92 -1.41 7.74
N ALA A 16 -0.52 -2.60 7.31
CA ALA A 16 -1.03 -3.24 6.10
C ALA A 16 -1.96 -4.40 6.49
N VAL A 17 -3.08 -4.56 5.77
CA VAL A 17 -4.02 -5.66 5.96
C VAL A 17 -4.56 -6.15 4.62
N ILE A 18 -4.85 -7.44 4.52
CA ILE A 18 -5.52 -8.07 3.38
C ILE A 18 -6.49 -9.13 3.89
N ASP A 19 -7.61 -9.34 3.21
CA ASP A 19 -8.62 -10.34 3.62
C ASP A 19 -8.12 -11.78 3.54
N SER A 20 -7.34 -12.07 2.51
CA SER A 20 -6.78 -13.38 2.27
C SER A 20 -5.48 -13.27 1.48
N PRO A 21 -4.51 -14.17 1.69
CA PRO A 21 -3.30 -14.23 0.86
C PRO A 21 -3.66 -14.39 -0.61
N LEU A 22 -2.87 -13.76 -1.49
CA LEU A 22 -3.04 -13.92 -2.93
C LEU A 22 -2.65 -15.31 -3.40
N SER A 23 -3.49 -15.89 -4.24
CA SER A 23 -3.17 -17.06 -5.05
C SER A 23 -2.06 -16.75 -6.07
N ASP A 24 -1.43 -17.80 -6.62
CA ASP A 24 -0.39 -17.62 -7.62
C ASP A 24 -0.93 -17.01 -8.93
N GLN A 25 -2.19 -17.32 -9.28
CA GLN A 25 -2.85 -16.71 -10.43
C GLN A 25 -3.06 -15.20 -10.25
N GLU A 26 -3.45 -14.75 -9.06
CA GLU A 26 -3.59 -13.31 -8.76
C GLU A 26 -2.24 -12.59 -8.82
N LYS A 27 -1.15 -13.23 -8.38
CA LYS A 27 0.21 -12.68 -8.52
C LYS A 27 0.63 -12.53 -9.98
N GLU A 28 0.29 -13.49 -10.83
CA GLU A 28 0.51 -13.39 -12.28
C GLU A 28 -0.30 -12.23 -12.88
N VAL A 29 -1.57 -12.10 -12.50
CA VAL A 29 -2.43 -10.99 -12.95
C VAL A 29 -1.86 -9.63 -12.52
N LEU A 30 -1.37 -9.50 -11.29
CA LEU A 30 -0.68 -8.28 -10.83
C LEU A 30 0.53 -7.94 -11.70
N THR A 31 1.33 -8.95 -12.03
CA THR A 31 2.58 -8.77 -12.78
C THR A 31 2.33 -8.45 -14.25
N PHE A 32 1.43 -9.20 -14.91
CA PHE A 32 1.25 -9.09 -16.36
C PHE A 32 0.20 -8.07 -16.78
N LEU A 33 -0.81 -7.79 -15.95
CA LEU A 33 -1.89 -6.87 -16.29
C LEU A 33 -1.80 -5.55 -15.54
N TYR A 34 -1.57 -5.59 -14.23
CA TYR A 34 -1.59 -4.37 -13.42
C TYR A 34 -0.28 -3.59 -13.47
N GLN A 35 0.89 -4.23 -13.39
CA GLN A 35 2.19 -3.53 -13.45
C GLN A 35 2.31 -2.62 -14.69
N PRO A 36 1.92 -3.03 -15.92
CA PRO A 36 1.93 -2.14 -17.08
C PRO A 36 1.06 -0.88 -16.94
N ILE A 37 -0.01 -0.94 -16.15
CA ILE A 37 -0.98 0.15 -15.96
C ILE A 37 -0.53 1.09 -14.83
N VAL A 38 -0.11 0.53 -13.69
CA VAL A 38 0.26 1.33 -12.51
C VAL A 38 1.75 1.72 -12.47
N GLY A 39 2.59 1.03 -13.22
CA GLY A 39 4.04 1.21 -13.24
C GLY A 39 4.75 0.53 -12.07
N ALA A 40 6.09 0.51 -12.15
CA ALA A 40 6.95 -0.27 -11.25
C ALA A 40 6.85 0.16 -9.77
N ASN A 41 6.75 1.45 -9.47
CA ASN A 41 6.74 1.93 -8.07
C ASN A 41 5.46 1.51 -7.34
N ALA A 42 4.30 1.66 -7.98
CA ALA A 42 3.02 1.23 -7.42
C ALA A 42 2.95 -0.29 -7.26
N PHE A 43 3.42 -1.03 -8.26
CA PHE A 43 3.54 -2.49 -8.16
C PHE A 43 4.44 -2.93 -7.00
N SER A 44 5.63 -2.31 -6.87
CA SER A 44 6.58 -2.64 -5.80
C SER A 44 6.04 -2.28 -4.42
N LEU A 45 5.34 -1.15 -4.30
CA LEU A 45 4.64 -0.78 -3.07
C LEU A 45 3.60 -1.81 -2.67
N TYR A 46 2.74 -2.24 -3.60
CA TYR A 46 1.73 -3.26 -3.32
C TYR A 46 2.38 -4.56 -2.84
N TRP A 47 3.45 -5.00 -3.52
CA TRP A 47 4.19 -6.21 -3.13
C TRP A 47 4.82 -6.12 -1.75
N LEU A 48 5.45 -4.99 -1.42
CA LEU A 48 6.05 -4.79 -0.11
C LEU A 48 4.98 -4.75 0.99
N LEU A 49 3.87 -4.04 0.77
CA LEU A 49 2.75 -4.05 1.73
C LEU A 49 2.19 -5.46 1.93
N LEU A 50 2.09 -6.26 0.87
CA LEU A 50 1.64 -7.65 0.94
C LEU A 50 2.59 -8.54 1.75
N SER A 51 3.92 -8.37 1.63
CA SER A 51 4.86 -9.11 2.47
C SER A 51 4.71 -8.76 3.95
N GLU A 52 4.50 -7.47 4.27
CA GLU A 52 4.27 -7.04 5.66
C GLU A 52 2.98 -7.63 6.27
N THR A 53 2.00 -8.06 5.45
CA THR A 53 0.79 -8.75 5.96
C THR A 53 1.00 -10.22 6.31
N THR A 54 2.08 -10.83 5.80
CA THR A 54 2.29 -12.29 5.90
C THR A 54 3.14 -12.66 7.13
N ASP A 55 4.03 -11.77 7.56
CA ASP A 55 5.00 -12.03 8.64
C ASP A 55 4.47 -11.68 10.06
N SER A 56 3.21 -11.29 10.20
CA SER A 56 2.70 -10.65 11.42
C SER A 56 1.92 -11.58 12.36
N GLU A 57 2.62 -12.51 13.03
CA GLU A 57 2.16 -12.98 14.34
C GLU A 57 2.06 -11.81 15.36
N GLU A 58 2.74 -10.70 15.07
CA GLU A 58 2.56 -9.39 15.70
C GLU A 58 2.26 -8.36 14.60
N ASN A 59 0.99 -7.98 14.43
CA ASN A 59 0.57 -6.88 13.55
C ASN A 59 1.04 -5.53 14.12
N GLY A 60 2.35 -5.30 14.03
CA GLY A 60 3.04 -4.11 14.47
C GLY A 60 2.80 -2.94 13.53
N SER A 61 2.66 -1.77 14.13
CA SER A 61 2.69 -0.49 13.44
C SER A 61 4.11 -0.19 12.93
N LEU A 62 4.29 -0.04 11.61
CA LEU A 62 5.58 0.27 10.94
C LEU A 62 5.68 1.75 10.59
N PHE A 63 6.88 2.25 10.27
CA PHE A 63 7.05 3.65 9.84
C PHE A 63 7.07 3.77 8.32
N HIS A 64 6.49 4.83 7.77
CA HIS A 64 6.62 5.12 6.34
C HIS A 64 8.08 5.32 5.90
N ALA A 65 8.97 5.70 6.82
CA ALA A 65 10.41 5.73 6.58
C ALA A 65 10.93 4.39 6.03
N ASP A 66 10.37 3.26 6.47
CA ASP A 66 10.76 1.93 6.03
C ASP A 66 10.36 1.70 4.57
N LEU A 67 9.10 2.00 4.20
CA LEU A 67 8.63 1.92 2.81
C LEU A 67 9.46 2.82 1.87
N ILE A 68 9.71 4.06 2.30
CA ILE A 68 10.53 5.04 1.57
C ILE A 68 11.93 4.48 1.33
N SER A 69 12.56 3.93 2.36
CA SER A 69 13.92 3.42 2.28
C SER A 69 14.01 2.14 1.46
N LEU A 70 13.08 1.20 1.63
CA LEU A 70 13.10 -0.11 0.96
C LEU A 70 12.77 0.01 -0.54
N LEU A 71 11.90 0.95 -0.91
CA LEU A 71 11.49 1.16 -2.30
C LEU A 71 12.30 2.24 -3.01
N ASP A 72 13.24 2.89 -2.32
CA ASP A 72 14.01 4.06 -2.81
C ASP A 72 13.09 5.15 -3.39
N LEU A 73 12.05 5.53 -2.62
CA LEU A 73 11.04 6.51 -3.02
C LEU A 73 11.09 7.76 -2.14
N SER A 74 10.86 8.93 -2.74
CA SER A 74 10.47 10.12 -1.98
C SER A 74 9.03 9.98 -1.44
N CYS A 75 8.67 10.78 -0.42
CA CYS A 75 7.29 10.82 0.09
C CYS A 75 6.27 11.09 -1.01
N GLN A 76 6.60 12.00 -1.95
CA GLN A 76 5.70 12.33 -3.06
C GLN A 76 5.53 11.15 -4.04
N GLN A 77 6.59 10.39 -4.32
CA GLN A 77 6.48 9.21 -5.16
C GLN A 77 5.70 8.08 -4.48
N LEU A 78 5.82 7.96 -3.16
CA LEU A 78 5.01 7.02 -2.38
C LEU A 78 3.52 7.42 -2.40
N GLU A 79 3.22 8.71 -2.22
CA GLU A 79 1.85 9.24 -2.35
C GLU A 79 1.27 8.97 -3.75
N GLU A 80 2.07 9.15 -4.80
CA GLU A 80 1.66 8.87 -6.18
C GLU A 80 1.44 7.36 -6.42
N ALA A 81 2.27 6.50 -5.82
CA ALA A 81 2.12 5.06 -5.88
C ALA A 81 0.81 4.60 -5.20
N CYS A 82 0.52 5.11 -3.99
CA CYS A 82 -0.77 4.87 -3.32
C CYS A 82 -1.94 5.34 -4.19
N TYR A 83 -1.86 6.54 -4.75
CA TYR A 83 -2.92 7.10 -5.60
C TYR A 83 -3.18 6.23 -6.84
N LYS A 84 -2.14 5.69 -7.48
CA LYS A 84 -2.31 4.79 -8.63
C LYS A 84 -3.01 3.50 -8.22
N LEU A 85 -2.60 2.89 -7.10
CA LEU A 85 -3.23 1.67 -6.59
C LEU A 85 -4.69 1.89 -6.16
N GLU A 86 -4.98 3.02 -5.50
CA GLU A 86 -6.35 3.43 -5.15
C GLU A 86 -7.21 3.63 -6.40
N GLY A 87 -6.66 4.29 -7.43
CA GLY A 87 -7.38 4.60 -8.66
C GLY A 87 -7.82 3.38 -9.46
N ILE A 88 -7.16 2.23 -9.27
CA ILE A 88 -7.50 0.96 -9.92
C ILE A 88 -8.16 -0.05 -8.97
N GLY A 89 -8.39 0.32 -7.71
CA GLY A 89 -9.05 -0.52 -6.71
C GLY A 89 -8.18 -1.57 -6.03
N LEU A 90 -6.84 -1.51 -6.12
CA LEU A 90 -5.95 -2.44 -5.42
C LEU A 90 -5.63 -2.02 -3.98
N LEU A 91 -5.92 -0.77 -3.61
CA LEU A 91 -5.62 -0.23 -2.29
C LEU A 91 -6.76 0.66 -1.81
N GLU A 92 -7.13 0.53 -0.54
CA GLU A 92 -7.92 1.52 0.19
C GLU A 92 -7.06 2.06 1.33
N THR A 93 -6.91 3.39 1.40
CA THR A 93 -6.14 4.04 2.47
C THR A 93 -7.05 4.73 3.46
N TYR A 94 -6.93 4.36 4.73
CA TYR A 94 -7.59 5.04 5.84
C TYR A 94 -6.58 5.78 6.69
N LYS A 95 -6.97 6.95 7.19
CA LYS A 95 -6.14 7.78 8.04
C LYS A 95 -6.86 8.09 9.35
N LYS A 96 -6.15 7.93 10.46
CA LYS A 96 -6.60 8.33 11.79
C LYS A 96 -5.52 9.18 12.45
N THR A 97 -5.91 10.28 13.09
CA THR A 97 -4.99 11.06 13.92
C THR A 97 -5.09 10.58 15.36
N ASP A 98 -3.98 10.08 15.88
CA ASP A 98 -3.77 9.75 17.27
C ASP A 98 -3.14 10.93 18.03
N ARG A 99 -3.40 11.04 19.34
CA ARG A 99 -2.88 12.14 20.16
C ARG A 99 -1.39 12.04 20.45
N GLU A 100 -0.86 10.83 20.58
CA GLU A 100 0.54 10.57 20.94
C GLU A 100 1.37 10.25 19.70
N LEU A 101 0.82 9.41 18.81
CA LEU A 101 1.54 8.92 17.62
C LEU A 101 1.41 9.86 16.41
N GLY A 102 0.44 10.79 16.43
CA GLY A 102 0.12 11.65 15.30
C GLY A 102 -0.67 10.91 14.23
N ASP A 103 -0.44 11.24 12.96
CA ASP A 103 -1.18 10.61 11.86
C ASP A 103 -0.72 9.15 11.63
N CYS A 104 -1.67 8.22 11.73
CA CYS A 104 -1.54 6.79 11.50
C CYS A 104 -2.39 6.37 10.29
N TYR A 105 -1.87 5.41 9.53
CA TYR A 105 -2.44 4.96 8.26
C TYR A 105 -2.78 3.48 8.31
N LEU A 106 -3.85 3.09 7.63
CA LEU A 106 -4.19 1.70 7.36
C LEU A 106 -4.26 1.53 5.84
N TYR A 107 -3.39 0.67 5.32
CA TYR A 107 -3.37 0.24 3.94
C TYR A 107 -4.11 -1.08 3.83
N TYR A 108 -5.33 -1.02 3.32
CA TYR A 108 -6.15 -2.20 3.08
C TYR A 108 -5.94 -2.65 1.63
N LEU A 109 -5.17 -3.72 1.45
CA LEU A 109 -4.93 -4.29 0.14
C LEU A 109 -6.18 -5.03 -0.36
N LYS A 110 -6.47 -4.88 -1.65
CA LYS A 110 -7.47 -5.68 -2.35
C LYS A 110 -6.79 -6.64 -3.31
N ALA A 111 -7.33 -7.83 -3.46
CA ALA A 111 -6.92 -8.75 -4.50
C ALA A 111 -7.20 -8.16 -5.89
N PRO A 112 -6.38 -8.46 -6.91
CA PRO A 112 -6.68 -8.07 -8.27
C PRO A 112 -7.97 -8.72 -8.76
N GLU A 113 -8.73 -7.99 -9.57
CA GLU A 113 -9.89 -8.56 -10.24
C GLU A 113 -9.38 -9.63 -11.22
N THR A 114 -9.80 -10.87 -10.99
CA THR A 114 -9.60 -11.95 -11.96
C THR A 114 -10.79 -11.94 -12.92
N ALA A 115 -10.52 -12.08 -14.22
CA ALA A 115 -11.60 -12.20 -15.19
C ALA A 115 -12.42 -13.47 -14.85
N ALA A 116 -13.72 -13.28 -14.62
CA ALA A 116 -14.68 -14.37 -14.39
C ALA A 116 -14.85 -15.26 -15.63
#